data_AF-A0AAW6NJN9-F1
#
_entry.id   AF-A0AAW6NJN9-F1
#
_cell.length_a   1.000
_cell.length_b   1.000
_cell.length_c   1.000
_cell.angle_alpha   90.00
_cell.angle_beta   90.00
_cell.angle_gamma   90.00
#
_symmetry.space_group_name_H-M   'P 1'
#
loop_
_entity.id
_entity.type
_entity.pdbx_description
1 polymer ?
#
loop_
_entity_poly.entity_id
_entity_poly.type
_entity_poly.pdbx_seq_one_letter_code
_entity_poly.pdbx_strand_id
1 'polypeptide(L)' 'QPFGNPLVPTSANLTGLPPCRTTEEVLAQFGNDFPVAAGETGGRLNPSEIRDALTGERFRQG' A
#
# COMPACT_ATOMS: atom_id res chain seq x y z
N GLN A 1 4.13 17.28 -12.05
CA GLN A 1 4.06 16.07 -11.20
C GLN A 1 5.44 15.87 -10.62
N PRO A 2 5.72 16.04 -9.31
CA PRO A 2 7.11 15.92 -8.88
C PRO A 2 7.37 14.52 -8.32
N PHE A 3 7.58 13.57 -9.22
CA PHE A 3 8.47 12.42 -9.02
C PHE A 3 8.83 11.93 -10.43
N GLY A 4 10.11 11.98 -10.80
CA GLY A 4 10.56 11.70 -12.18
C GLY A 4 10.61 10.20 -12.52
N ASN A 5 10.37 9.34 -11.53
CA ASN A 5 10.50 7.90 -11.61
C ASN A 5 9.24 7.21 -11.04
N PRO A 6 8.93 5.97 -11.47
CA PRO A 6 7.85 5.19 -10.89
C PRO A 6 8.10 4.89 -9.41
N LEU A 7 7.01 4.82 -8.63
CA LEU A 7 7.03 4.36 -7.24
C LEU A 7 6.67 2.87 -7.20
N VAL A 8 7.36 2.11 -6.34
CA VAL A 8 7.04 0.69 -6.11
C VAL A 8 5.88 0.60 -5.11
N PRO A 9 4.70 0.10 -5.51
CA PRO A 9 3.55 0.04 -4.62
C PRO A 9 3.56 -1.26 -3.81
N THR A 10 3.87 -1.16 -2.52
CA THR A 10 3.73 -2.26 -1.55
C THR A 10 2.79 -1.86 -0.43
N SER A 11 2.23 -2.83 0.30
CA SER A 11 1.45 -2.53 1.51
C SER A 11 2.36 -1.91 2.58
N ALA A 12 1.87 -0.87 3.26
CA ALA A 12 2.58 -0.22 4.34
C ALA A 12 2.43 -1.03 5.64
N ASN A 13 3.28 -2.04 5.82
CA ASN A 13 3.34 -2.83 7.06
C ASN A 13 4.69 -3.53 7.21
N LEU A 14 5.07 -3.81 8.46
CA LEU A 14 6.13 -4.76 8.73
C LEU A 14 5.64 -6.18 8.44
N THR A 15 6.56 -7.08 8.10
CA THR A 15 6.25 -8.48 7.82
C THR A 15 5.52 -9.11 9.01
N GLY A 16 4.39 -9.77 8.73
CA GLY A 16 3.56 -10.41 9.75
C GLY A 16 2.54 -9.49 10.44
N LEU A 17 2.60 -8.18 10.21
CA LEU A 17 1.62 -7.22 10.73
C LEU A 17 0.53 -6.88 9.69
N PRO A 18 -0.68 -6.47 10.14
CA PRO A 18 -1.73 -6.02 9.23
C PRO A 18 -1.31 -4.74 8.47
N PRO A 19 -1.84 -4.52 7.25
CA PRO A 19 -1.58 -3.32 6.46
C PRO A 19 -2.10 -2.07 7.16
N CYS A 20 -1.29 -1.02 7.20
CA CYS A 20 -1.72 0.29 7.71
C CYS A 20 -2.69 0.97 6.73
N ARG A 21 -3.72 1.62 7.26
CA ARG A 21 -4.76 2.38 6.57
C ARG A 21 -4.85 3.83 7.04
N THR A 22 -4.21 4.18 8.16
CA THR A 22 -4.12 5.55 8.65
C THR A 22 -2.67 5.95 8.91
N THR A 23 -2.45 7.26 9.07
CA THR A 23 -1.12 7.80 9.38
C THR A 23 -0.65 7.31 10.75
N GLU A 24 -1.56 7.22 11.71
CA GLU A 24 -1.31 6.76 13.08
C GLU A 24 -0.85 5.30 13.10
N GLU A 25 -1.46 4.44 12.29
CA GLU A 25 -1.04 3.04 12.17
C GLU A 25 0.37 2.92 11.58
N VAL A 26 0.72 3.76 10.60
CA VAL A 26 2.09 3.81 10.03
C VAL A 26 3.08 4.23 11.11
N LEU A 27 2.83 5.32 11.83
CA LEU A 27 3.73 5.79 12.87
C LEU A 27 3.84 4.79 14.03
N ALA A 28 2.77 4.06 14.34
CA ALA A 28 2.78 3.01 15.36
C ALA A 28 3.66 1.81 14.95
N GLN A 29 3.68 1.42 13.67
CA GLN A 29 4.52 0.30 13.20
C GLN A 29 5.96 0.72 12.87
N PHE A 30 6.15 1.88 12.25
CA PHE A 30 7.43 2.32 11.68
C PHE A 30 8.18 3.37 12.52
N GLY A 31 7.52 3.94 13.54
CA GLY A 31 8.07 4.95 14.43
C GLY A 31 7.70 6.39 14.04
N ASN A 32 7.79 7.31 15.01
CA ASN A 32 7.35 8.70 14.87
C ASN A 32 8.16 9.52 13.84
N ASP A 33 9.40 9.14 13.57
CA ASP A 33 10.28 9.83 12.62
C ASP A 33 10.16 9.29 11.18
N PHE A 34 9.27 8.31 10.94
CA PHE A 34 9.10 7.72 9.62
C PHE A 34 8.39 8.71 8.67
N PRO A 35 8.93 8.97 7.47
CA PRO A 35 8.32 9.91 6.53
C PRO A 35 7.03 9.32 5.96
N VAL A 36 5.90 9.97 6.27
CA VAL A 36 4.57 9.56 5.83
C VAL A 36 3.90 10.71 5.09
N ALA A 37 3.38 10.41 3.90
CA ALA A 37 2.51 11.33 3.18
C ALA A 37 1.09 11.24 3.77
N ALA A 38 0.73 12.19 4.62
CA ALA A 38 -0.57 12.20 5.28
C ALA A 38 -1.72 12.43 4.28
N GLY A 39 -2.77 11.63 4.39
CA GLY A 39 -3.97 11.72 3.56
C GLY A 39 -4.95 10.58 3.86
N GLU A 40 -6.18 10.73 3.37
CA GLU A 40 -7.21 9.70 3.53
C GLU A 40 -7.02 8.57 2.50
N THR A 41 -7.33 7.34 2.90
CA THR A 41 -7.35 6.21 1.97
C THR A 41 -8.66 6.16 1.20
N GLY A 42 -8.63 5.61 -0.02
CA GLY A 42 -9.82 5.47 -0.87
C GLY A 42 -10.84 4.42 -0.41
N GLY A 43 -10.79 3.96 0.84
CA GLY A 43 -11.79 3.06 1.44
C GLY A 43 -11.82 1.61 0.95
N ARG A 44 -10.91 1.19 0.06
CA ARG A 44 -10.81 -0.22 -0.34
C ARG A 44 -10.37 -1.08 0.83
N LEU A 45 -11.17 -2.11 1.15
CA LEU A 45 -10.90 -3.01 2.27
C LEU A 45 -9.85 -4.08 1.92
N ASN A 46 -9.83 -4.47 0.64
CA ASN A 46 -8.99 -5.53 0.10
C ASN A 46 -7.79 -4.98 -0.68
N PRO A 47 -6.71 -5.78 -0.84
CA PRO A 47 -5.58 -5.45 -1.71
C PRO A 47 -6.01 -5.23 -3.17
N SER A 48 -5.12 -4.65 -3.98
CA SER A 48 -5.37 -4.57 -5.42
C SER A 48 -5.38 -5.96 -6.06
N GLU A 49 -6.29 -6.14 -7.02
CA GLU A 49 -6.29 -7.30 -7.89
C GLU A 49 -5.04 -7.31 -8.78
N ILE A 50 -4.47 -8.51 -9.00
CA ILE A 50 -3.35 -8.71 -9.91
C ILE A 50 -3.79 -9.73 -10.97
N ARG A 51 -3.69 -9.33 -12.23
CA ARG A 51 -4.00 -10.16 -13.39
C ARG A 51 -2.80 -10.28 -14.31
N ASP A 52 -2.65 -11.43 -14.94
CA ASP A 52 -1.78 -11.58 -16.11
C ASP A 52 -2.30 -10.68 -17.24
N ALA A 53 -1.43 -9.85 -17.81
CA ALA A 53 -1.84 -8.90 -18.84
C ALA A 53 -2.13 -9.57 -20.20
N LEU A 54 -1.57 -10.75 -20.47
CA LEU A 54 -1.73 -11.49 -21.72
C LEU A 54 -2.92 -12.45 -21.66
N THR A 55 -3.08 -13.18 -20.55
CA THR A 55 -4.09 -14.24 -20.43
C THR A 55 -5.34 -13.79 -19.65
N GLY A 56 -5.22 -12.74 -18.85
CA GLY A 56 -6.28 -12.31 -17.93
C GLY A 56 -6.42 -13.20 -16.69
N GLU A 57 -5.53 -14.18 -16.50
CA GLU A 57 -5.51 -15.04 -15.32
C GLU A 57 -5.37 -14.20 -14.04
N ARG A 58 -6.16 -14.52 -13.02
CA ARG A 58 -6.16 -13.80 -11.74
C ARG A 58 -5.16 -14.44 -10.78
N PHE A 59 -4.06 -13.75 -10.51
CA PHE A 59 -3.07 -14.19 -9.51
C PHE A 59 -3.45 -13.78 -8.09
N ARG A 60 -4.11 -12.64 -7.94
CA ARG A 60 -4.60 -12.16 -6.64
C ARG A 60 -5.94 -11.49 -6.80
N GLN A 61 -6.89 -11.89 -5.96
CA GLN A 61 -8.18 -11.24 -5.87
C GLN A 61 -8.09 -10.02 -4.94
N GLY A 62 -8.65 -8.90 -5.40
CA GLY A 62 -8.95 -7.73 -4.59
C GLY A 62 -10.43 -7.65 -4.23
#